data_AF-A0A076HAZ5-F1
#
_entry.id   AF-A0A076HAZ5-F1
#
_cell.length_a   1.000
_cell.length_b   1.000
_cell.length_c   1.000
_cell.angle_alpha   90.00
_cell.angle_beta   90.00
_cell.angle_gamma   90.00
#
_symmetry.space_group_name_H-M   'P 1'
#
loop_
_entity.id
_entity.type
_entity.pdbx_description
1 polymer ?
#
loop_
_entity_poly.entity_id
_entity_poly.type
_entity_poly.pdbx_seq_one_letter_code
_entity_poly.pdbx_strand_id
1 'polypeptide(L)' 'MAAKGYFEQARSVAESGQIAEASSLILKGLDRERRAGCAGPQVMQLIKPRA' A
#
# COMPACT_ATOMS: atom_id res chain seq x y z
N MET A 1 5.61 9.94 -4.46
CA MET A 1 4.36 10.70 -4.76
C MET A 1 3.09 9.86 -4.78
N ALA A 2 3.11 8.58 -5.15
CA ALA A 2 1.87 7.77 -5.28
C ALA A 2 1.08 7.54 -3.96
N ALA A 3 1.75 7.41 -2.80
CA ALA A 3 1.07 7.13 -1.53
C ALA A 3 0.18 8.29 -1.04
N LYS A 4 0.64 9.53 -1.20
CA LYS A 4 -0.07 10.74 -0.76
C LYS A 4 -1.46 10.85 -1.41
N GLY A 5 -1.56 10.56 -2.70
CA GLY A 5 -2.84 10.58 -3.43
C GLY A 5 -3.85 9.55 -2.91
N TYR A 6 -3.38 8.37 -2.48
CA TYR A 6 -4.26 7.38 -1.86
C TYR A 6 -4.81 7.85 -0.51
N PHE A 7 -4.01 8.55 0.30
CA PHE A 7 -4.48 9.10 1.58
C PHE A 7 -5.44 10.28 1.41
N GLU A 8 -5.20 11.16 0.44
CA GLU A 8 -6.13 12.25 0.10
C GLU A 8 -7.48 11.71 -0.36
N GLN A 9 -7.48 10.68 -1.22
CA GLN A 9 -8.72 9.99 -1.63
C GLN A 9 -9.38 9.27 -0.46
N ALA A 10 -8.63 8.54 0.37
CA ALA A 10 -9.15 7.85 1.54
C ALA A 10 -9.87 8.82 2.49
N ARG A 11 -9.31 10.02 2.67
CA ARG A 11 -9.93 11.08 3.48
C ARG A 11 -11.27 11.51 2.89
N SER A 12 -11.32 11.81 1.59
CA SER A 12 -12.55 12.23 0.92
C SER A 12 -13.65 11.17 1.00
N VAL A 13 -13.33 9.89 0.79
CA VAL A 13 -14.34 8.83 0.89
C VAL A 13 -14.75 8.56 2.34
N ALA A 14 -13.84 8.70 3.31
CA ALA A 14 -14.18 8.59 4.73
C ALA A 14 -15.13 9.71 5.18
N GLU A 15 -14.91 10.94 4.71
CA GLU A 15 -15.80 12.09 4.96
C GLU A 15 -17.20 11.85 4.37
N SER A 16 -17.32 11.08 3.29
CA SER A 16 -18.60 10.62 2.74
C SER A 16 -19.22 9.40 3.45
N GLY A 17 -18.60 8.89 4.51
CA GLY A 17 -19.06 7.74 5.28
C GLY A 17 -18.69 6.37 4.67
N GLN A 18 -17.92 6.34 3.58
CA GLN A 18 -17.52 5.11 2.88
C GLN A 18 -16.26 4.50 3.51
N ILE A 19 -16.41 4.01 4.74
CA ILE A 19 -15.29 3.53 5.58
C ILE A 19 -14.57 2.31 4.97
N ALA A 20 -15.30 1.38 4.33
CA ALA A 20 -14.72 0.22 3.67
C ALA A 20 -13.81 0.61 2.49
N GLU A 21 -14.21 1.61 1.72
CA GLU A 21 -13.39 2.11 0.61
C GLU A 21 -12.19 2.92 1.11
N ALA A 22 -12.40 3.76 2.13
CA ALA A 22 -11.33 4.51 2.78
C ALA A 22 -10.20 3.60 3.29
N SER A 23 -10.57 2.52 3.99
CA SER A 23 -9.62 1.54 4.51
C SER A 23 -8.84 0.83 3.38
N SER A 24 -9.50 0.47 2.27
CA SER A 24 -8.83 -0.09 1.09
C SER A 24 -7.79 0.86 0.50
N LEU A 25 -8.12 2.15 0.41
CA LEU A 25 -7.21 3.18 -0.10
C LEU A 25 -6.02 3.42 0.84
N ILE A 26 -6.23 3.42 2.15
CA ILE A 26 -5.15 3.51 3.15
C ILE A 26 -4.17 2.34 2.98
N LEU A 27 -4.66 1.11 2.88
CA LEU A 27 -3.81 -0.07 2.71
C LEU A 27 -3.00 0.00 1.40
N LYS A 28 -3.59 0.52 0.31
CA LYS A 28 -2.87 0.77 -0.95
C LYS A 28 -1.76 1.81 -0.80
N GLY A 29 -2.03 2.90 -0.08
CA GLY A 29 -1.02 3.92 0.25
C GLY A 29 0.15 3.33 1.03
N LEU A 30 -0.14 2.57 2.08
CA LEU A 30 0.87 1.91 2.93
C LEU A 30 1.70 0.88 2.16
N ASP A 31 1.11 0.09 1.26
CA ASP A 31 1.87 -0.84 0.41
C ASP A 31 2.86 -0.09 -0.50
N ARG A 32 2.48 1.10 -1.00
CA ARG A 32 3.39 1.95 -1.78
C ARG A 32 4.51 2.52 -0.93
N GLU A 33 4.23 2.94 0.31
CA GLU A 33 5.26 3.41 1.24
C GLU A 33 6.22 2.28 1.62
N ARG A 34 5.71 1.08 1.90
CA ARG A 34 6.51 -0.12 2.13
C ARG A 34 7.43 -0.41 0.96
N ARG A 35 6.93 -0.34 -0.28
CA ARG A 35 7.77 -0.53 -1.48
C ARG A 35 8.77 0.60 -1.69
N ALA A 36 8.42 1.84 -1.34
CA ALA A 36 9.33 2.98 -1.43
C ALA A 36 10.43 2.93 -0.35
N GLY A 37 10.12 2.42 0.85
CA GLY A 37 11.06 2.18 1.94
C GLY A 37 11.88 0.89 1.78
N CYS A 38 11.39 -0.08 1.01
CA CYS A 38 12.12 -1.28 0.59
C CYS A 38 13.10 -1.02 -0.58
N ALA A 39 13.69 0.18 -0.67
CA ALA A 39 14.88 0.42 -1.50
C ALA A 39 16.17 -0.15 -0.86
N GLY A 40 16.05 -1.16 0.02
CA GLY A 40 17.14 -2.04 0.44
C GLY A 40 17.15 -3.31 -0.41
N PRO A 41 18.26 -4.05 -0.48
CA PRO A 41 18.43 -5.17 -1.42
C PRO A 41 17.24 -6.12 -1.32
N GLN A 42 16.53 -6.24 -2.44
CA GLN A 42 15.43 -7.16 -2.59
C GLN A 42 16.00 -8.57 -2.46
N VAL A 43 15.97 -9.15 -1.26
CA VAL A 43 16.18 -10.58 -1.07
C VAL A 43 15.03 -11.25 -1.80
N MET A 44 15.25 -11.57 -3.07
CA MET A 44 14.46 -12.57 -3.78
C MET A 44 14.56 -13.83 -2.94
N GLN A 45 13.52 -14.11 -2.14
CA GLN A 45 13.32 -15.41 -1.53
C GLN A 45 13.12 -16.37 -2.71
N LEU A 46 14.23 -16.92 -3.18
CA LEU A 46 14.31 -18.02 -4.10
C LEU A 46 13.61 -19.19 -3.39
N ILE A 47 12.30 -19.35 -3.62
CA ILE A 47 11.62 -20.58 -3.25
C ILE A 47 12.29 -21.66 -4.10
N LYS A 48 13.23 -22.39 -3.50
CA LYS A 48 13.86 -23.55 -4.14
C LYS A 48 12.78 -24.63 -4.24
N PRO A 49 12.44 -25.13 -5.44
CA PRO A 49 11.49 -26.22 -5.56
C PRO A 49 12.06 -27.46 -4.89
N ARG A 50 11.24 -28.14 -4.11
CA ARG A 50 11.58 -29.41 -3.47
C ARG A 50 11.48 -30.49 -4.55
N ALA A 51 12.63 -31.01 -4.96
CA ALA A 51 12.70 -32.27 -5.72
C ALA A 51 12.24 -33.44 -4.85
#